data_AF-A0A1A8WNN2-F1
#
_entry.id   AF-A0A1A8WNN2-F1
#
_cell.length_a   1.000
_cell.length_b   1.000
_cell.length_c   1.000
_cell.angle_alpha   90.00
_cell.angle_beta   90.00
_cell.angle_gamma   90.00
#
_symmetry.space_group_name_H-M   'P 1'
#
loop_
_entity.id
_entity.type
_entity.pdbx_description
1 polymer ?
#
loop_
_entity_poly.entity_id
_entity_poly.type
_entity_poly.pdbx_seq_one_letter_code
_entity_poly.pdbx_strand_id
1 'polypeptide(L)'
;MPDPDTNNCELPSEKKYKQLKSVQETVTSKNFCNLDEKLLNKYPIIKDFCLILASNLELLKEKEESTIKELCTYLKHWLNDSVINTVERKLVIIYISLLHTVFDSFNNYGKLSNIKECNTSFPTIAIDHFQKWKNMHDYKDDYAELQSAFKKNEDCMEDCIETCEECVDDCNEDCKNKYCLYFLDIFNTHKEFEYVCNGKTSQKCPDFWDNFKANYSATSYIELKCKEVYENLGYYKVKVPFGEQGEEEYVEQYEATYMFSFFEKLIGYSIKKFLSISLHYSKYIALPILSFFGSKIAPKADDMRNMWRNVQGVTNPASLLNPMKPPGGGNKMGLPYLPK
;
A
#
# COMPACT_ATOMS: atom_id res chain seq x y z
N MET A 1 22.70 -30.21 1.38
CA MET A 1 23.31 -28.93 1.78
C MET A 1 22.18 -28.07 2.32
N PRO A 2 22.27 -27.55 3.56
CA PRO A 2 21.30 -26.57 4.04
C PRO A 2 21.46 -25.28 3.22
N ASP A 3 20.34 -24.68 2.85
CA ASP A 3 20.26 -23.43 2.10
C ASP A 3 20.83 -22.27 2.94
N PRO A 4 21.71 -21.38 2.44
CA PRO A 4 22.34 -20.33 3.25
C PRO A 4 21.42 -19.15 3.60
N ASP A 5 20.17 -19.11 3.15
CA ASP A 5 19.28 -17.95 3.29
C ASP A 5 18.25 -18.12 4.42
N THR A 6 18.70 -18.41 5.65
CA THR A 6 17.93 -17.97 6.83
C THR A 6 18.08 -16.46 6.94
N ASN A 7 17.17 -15.74 6.29
CA ASN A 7 17.09 -14.29 6.30
C ASN A 7 16.93 -13.81 7.76
N ASN A 8 18.01 -13.37 8.41
CA ASN A 8 18.07 -13.04 9.85
C ASN A 8 17.00 -12.02 10.31
N CYS A 9 16.45 -11.25 9.37
CA CYS A 9 15.45 -10.22 9.60
C CYS A 9 14.00 -10.69 9.32
N GLU A 10 13.75 -11.99 9.34
CA GLU A 10 12.43 -12.53 9.03
C GLU A 10 11.42 -12.33 10.18
N LEU A 11 10.32 -11.64 9.88
CA LEU A 11 9.26 -11.37 10.86
C LEU A 11 8.42 -12.62 11.16
N PRO A 12 7.81 -12.74 12.35
CA PRO A 12 6.96 -13.87 12.72
C PRO A 12 5.85 -14.20 11.71
N SER A 13 5.17 -13.19 11.16
CA SER A 13 4.13 -13.38 10.13
C SER A 13 4.71 -13.97 8.83
N GLU A 14 5.89 -13.50 8.39
CA GLU A 14 6.60 -14.01 7.21
C GLU A 14 6.93 -15.51 7.37
N LYS A 15 7.39 -15.92 8.57
CA LYS A 15 7.68 -17.33 8.88
C LYS A 15 6.42 -18.20 8.70
N LYS A 16 5.27 -17.73 9.19
CA LYS A 16 4.00 -18.45 9.03
C LYS A 16 3.63 -18.57 7.56
N TYR A 17 3.77 -17.52 6.76
CA TYR A 17 3.51 -17.59 5.32
C TYR A 17 4.48 -18.52 4.58
N LYS A 18 5.77 -18.56 4.94
CA LYS A 18 6.73 -19.53 4.38
C LYS A 18 6.33 -20.97 4.72
N GLN A 19 5.91 -21.22 5.96
CA GLN A 19 5.44 -22.54 6.37
C GLN A 19 4.24 -23.00 5.54
N LEU A 20 3.25 -22.12 5.30
CA LEU A 20 2.10 -22.44 4.45
C LEU A 20 2.53 -22.86 3.04
N LYS A 21 3.52 -22.17 2.46
CA LYS A 21 4.05 -22.46 1.11
C LYS A 21 4.90 -23.73 1.04
N SER A 22 5.47 -24.17 2.16
CA SER A 22 6.36 -25.34 2.24
C SER A 22 5.64 -26.69 2.35
N VAL A 23 4.30 -26.67 2.41
CA VAL A 23 3.48 -27.87 2.58
C VAL A 23 3.61 -28.81 1.39
N GLN A 24 3.75 -30.10 1.68
CA GLN A 24 3.84 -31.14 0.65
C GLN A 24 2.47 -31.43 0.03
N GLU A 25 2.43 -31.53 -1.29
CA GLU A 25 1.25 -31.96 -2.03
C GLU A 25 0.90 -33.41 -1.74
N THR A 26 -0.38 -33.69 -1.55
CA THR A 26 -0.92 -35.04 -1.43
C THR A 26 -1.74 -35.40 -2.67
N VAL A 27 -1.95 -36.69 -2.93
CA VAL A 27 -2.86 -37.16 -3.99
C VAL A 27 -4.28 -36.63 -3.78
N THR A 28 -4.71 -36.54 -2.53
CA THR A 28 -6.03 -36.05 -2.15
C THR A 28 -6.18 -34.55 -2.47
N SER A 29 -5.15 -33.73 -2.23
CA SER A 29 -5.19 -32.30 -2.49
C SER A 29 -5.36 -31.95 -3.97
N LYS A 30 -4.82 -32.79 -4.87
CA LYS A 30 -4.98 -32.65 -6.32
C LYS A 30 -6.42 -32.79 -6.78
N ASN A 31 -7.20 -33.65 -6.12
CA ASN A 31 -8.60 -33.89 -6.49
C ASN A 31 -9.49 -32.66 -6.29
N PHE A 32 -9.10 -31.77 -5.37
CA PHE A 32 -9.83 -30.53 -5.11
C PHE A 32 -9.45 -29.38 -6.05
N CYS A 33 -8.42 -29.56 -6.88
CA CYS A 33 -7.85 -28.53 -7.76
C CYS A 33 -8.15 -28.74 -9.25
N ASN A 34 -9.34 -29.24 -9.56
CA ASN A 34 -9.86 -29.36 -10.93
C ASN A 34 -10.50 -28.03 -11.39
N LEU A 35 -9.68 -26.97 -11.47
CA LEU A 35 -10.10 -25.66 -11.94
C LEU A 35 -10.21 -25.64 -13.49
N ASP A 36 -11.06 -24.75 -14.03
CA ASP A 36 -11.28 -24.62 -15.49
C ASP A 36 -9.95 -24.36 -16.23
N GLU A 37 -9.60 -25.25 -17.17
CA GLU A 37 -8.37 -25.18 -17.96
C GLU A 37 -8.23 -23.85 -18.72
N LYS A 38 -9.33 -23.24 -19.18
CA LYS A 38 -9.27 -21.95 -19.88
C LYS A 38 -8.84 -20.81 -18.96
N LEU A 39 -9.27 -20.85 -17.69
CA LEU A 39 -8.88 -19.86 -16.68
C LEU A 39 -7.42 -20.06 -16.22
N LEU A 40 -6.97 -21.31 -16.15
CA LEU A 40 -5.58 -21.67 -15.83
C LEU A 40 -4.60 -21.29 -16.94
N ASN A 41 -5.00 -21.37 -18.21
CA ASN A 41 -4.13 -21.03 -19.34
C ASN A 41 -3.65 -19.57 -19.30
N LYS A 42 -4.45 -18.65 -18.76
CA LYS A 42 -4.05 -17.24 -18.62
C LYS A 42 -3.09 -17.01 -17.45
N TYR A 43 -3.30 -17.69 -16.33
CA TYR A 43 -2.46 -17.61 -15.13
C TYR A 43 -2.18 -19.01 -14.58
N PRO A 44 -1.18 -19.73 -15.11
CA PRO A 44 -0.91 -21.12 -14.71
C PRO A 44 -0.63 -21.28 -13.22
N ILE A 45 0.01 -20.28 -12.61
CA ILE A 45 0.35 -20.20 -11.19
C ILE A 45 -0.87 -20.29 -10.24
N ILE A 46 -2.09 -20.02 -10.73
CA ILE A 46 -3.32 -20.21 -9.94
C ILE A 46 -3.52 -21.67 -9.56
N LYS A 47 -3.03 -22.61 -10.39
CA LYS A 47 -3.04 -24.03 -10.06
C LYS A 47 -2.19 -24.30 -8.82
N ASP A 48 -1.01 -23.69 -8.74
CA ASP A 48 -0.10 -23.85 -7.59
C ASP A 48 -0.73 -23.27 -6.33
N PHE A 49 -1.41 -22.11 -6.44
CA PHE A 49 -2.16 -21.54 -5.32
C PHE A 49 -3.26 -22.47 -4.81
N CYS A 50 -3.98 -23.12 -5.73
CA CYS A 50 -4.99 -24.12 -5.38
C CYS A 50 -4.36 -25.30 -4.64
N LEU A 51 -3.25 -25.84 -5.15
CA LEU A 51 -2.61 -27.01 -4.56
C LEU A 51 -2.12 -26.72 -3.14
N ILE A 52 -1.43 -25.60 -2.93
CA ILE A 52 -1.00 -25.15 -1.59
C ILE A 52 -2.21 -24.97 -0.67
N LEU A 53 -3.29 -24.35 -1.15
CA LEU A 53 -4.53 -24.19 -0.40
C LEU A 53 -5.08 -25.56 0.03
N ALA A 54 -5.28 -26.48 -0.92
CA ALA A 54 -5.83 -27.79 -0.67
C ALA A 54 -4.97 -28.63 0.30
N SER A 55 -3.64 -28.59 0.15
CA SER A 55 -2.74 -29.34 1.04
C SER A 55 -2.76 -28.78 2.47
N ASN A 56 -2.81 -27.45 2.65
CA ASN A 56 -2.98 -26.85 3.98
C ASN A 56 -4.33 -27.22 4.61
N LEU A 57 -5.41 -27.25 3.83
CA LEU A 57 -6.73 -27.66 4.31
C LEU A 57 -6.78 -29.12 4.76
N GLU A 58 -5.95 -30.00 4.20
CA GLU A 58 -5.83 -31.38 4.67
C GLU A 58 -5.14 -31.47 6.02
N LEU A 59 -4.06 -30.71 6.24
CA LEU A 59 -3.34 -30.70 7.51
C LEU A 59 -4.21 -30.23 8.68
N LEU A 60 -5.23 -29.41 8.41
CA LEU A 60 -6.19 -28.97 9.43
C LEU A 60 -7.00 -30.10 10.06
N LYS A 61 -7.10 -31.27 9.41
CA LYS A 61 -7.85 -32.43 9.94
C LYS A 61 -7.27 -32.95 11.26
N GLU A 62 -5.99 -32.70 11.50
CA GLU A 62 -5.23 -33.26 12.62
C GLU A 62 -4.93 -32.22 13.72
N LYS A 63 -5.52 -31.02 13.64
CA LYS A 63 -5.20 -29.88 14.51
C LYS A 63 -6.32 -29.57 15.51
N GLU A 64 -5.94 -28.94 16.63
CA GLU A 64 -6.87 -28.40 17.62
C GLU A 64 -7.60 -27.15 17.08
N GLU A 65 -8.81 -26.88 17.58
CA GLU A 65 -9.72 -25.84 17.08
C GLU A 65 -9.11 -24.42 17.07
N SER A 66 -8.45 -23.99 18.15
CA SER A 66 -7.79 -22.66 18.21
C SER A 66 -6.71 -22.49 17.13
N THR A 67 -5.98 -23.56 16.84
CA THR A 67 -4.94 -23.59 15.80
C THR A 67 -5.56 -23.56 14.40
N ILE A 68 -6.74 -24.19 14.22
CA ILE A 68 -7.49 -24.18 12.96
C ILE A 68 -7.91 -22.75 12.60
N LYS A 69 -8.48 -21.99 13.53
CA LYS A 69 -8.92 -20.61 13.28
C LYS A 69 -7.79 -19.71 12.78
N GLU A 70 -6.67 -19.78 13.48
CA GLU A 70 -5.49 -18.96 13.17
C GLU A 70 -4.93 -19.34 11.80
N LEU A 71 -4.67 -20.63 11.55
CA LEU A 71 -4.15 -21.11 10.28
C LEU A 71 -5.08 -20.74 9.12
N CYS A 72 -6.40 -20.87 9.30
CA CYS A 72 -7.36 -20.49 8.29
C CYS A 72 -7.40 -18.99 8.00
N THR A 73 -7.12 -18.16 9.00
CA THR A 73 -7.01 -16.71 8.79
C THR A 73 -5.77 -16.38 7.96
N TYR A 74 -4.62 -16.96 8.30
CA TYR A 74 -3.40 -16.80 7.50
C TYR A 74 -3.54 -17.36 6.08
N LEU A 75 -4.16 -18.52 5.92
CA LEU A 75 -4.36 -19.14 4.60
C LEU A 75 -5.24 -18.27 3.70
N LYS A 76 -6.29 -17.65 4.26
CA LYS A 76 -7.13 -16.67 3.54
C LYS A 76 -6.34 -15.43 3.16
N HIS A 77 -5.56 -14.87 4.09
CA HIS A 77 -4.73 -13.70 3.83
C HIS A 77 -3.70 -13.97 2.73
N TRP A 78 -2.99 -15.09 2.84
CA TRP A 78 -2.02 -15.56 1.87
C TRP A 78 -2.63 -15.75 0.48
N LEU A 79 -3.76 -16.45 0.38
CA LEU A 79 -4.41 -16.77 -0.89
C LEU A 79 -4.83 -15.50 -1.63
N ASN A 80 -5.54 -14.61 -0.93
CA ASN A 80 -6.05 -13.39 -1.52
C ASN A 80 -4.91 -12.45 -1.93
N ASP A 81 -3.90 -12.27 -1.08
CA ASP A 81 -2.72 -11.46 -1.39
C ASP A 81 -1.95 -12.04 -2.59
N SER A 82 -1.77 -13.36 -2.64
CA SER A 82 -1.13 -14.04 -3.78
C SER A 82 -1.88 -13.81 -5.08
N VAL A 83 -3.22 -13.87 -5.08
CA VAL A 83 -4.04 -13.57 -6.26
C VAL A 83 -3.94 -12.08 -6.63
N ILE A 84 -4.09 -11.17 -5.67
CA ILE A 84 -4.04 -9.71 -5.88
C ILE A 84 -2.73 -9.31 -6.57
N ASN A 85 -1.61 -9.89 -6.15
CA ASN A 85 -0.28 -9.58 -6.67
C ASN A 85 0.03 -10.27 -8.00
N THR A 86 -0.84 -11.16 -8.49
CA THR A 86 -0.58 -12.00 -9.68
C THR A 86 -1.49 -11.65 -10.86
N VAL A 87 -2.79 -11.47 -10.61
CA VAL A 87 -3.78 -11.31 -11.69
C VAL A 87 -4.12 -9.85 -11.93
N GLU A 88 -4.55 -9.53 -13.16
CA GLU A 88 -5.04 -8.19 -13.49
C GLU A 88 -6.14 -7.75 -12.50
N ARG A 89 -6.10 -6.48 -12.04
CA ARG A 89 -7.01 -5.95 -11.02
C ARG A 89 -8.50 -6.24 -11.27
N LYS A 90 -8.95 -6.20 -12.54
CA LYS A 90 -10.35 -6.48 -12.93
C LYS A 90 -10.75 -7.96 -12.80
N LEU A 91 -9.78 -8.87 -12.69
CA LEU A 91 -9.96 -10.32 -12.60
C LEU A 91 -9.72 -10.87 -11.19
N VAL A 92 -9.13 -10.08 -10.29
CA VAL A 92 -8.82 -10.49 -8.90
C VAL A 92 -10.01 -11.16 -8.23
N ILE A 93 -11.19 -10.52 -8.27
CA ILE A 93 -12.40 -11.05 -7.63
C ILE A 93 -12.76 -12.43 -8.20
N ILE A 94 -12.70 -12.60 -9.52
CA ILE A 94 -13.04 -13.86 -10.19
C ILE A 94 -12.11 -14.99 -9.72
N TYR A 95 -10.79 -14.73 -9.68
CA TYR A 95 -9.81 -15.73 -9.28
C TYR A 95 -9.85 -16.05 -7.77
N ILE A 96 -10.09 -15.05 -6.92
CA ILE A 96 -10.36 -15.30 -5.49
C ILE A 96 -11.63 -16.15 -5.35
N SER A 97 -12.73 -15.79 -6.01
CA SER A 97 -13.99 -16.56 -5.92
C SER A 97 -13.80 -18.01 -6.37
N LEU A 98 -13.03 -18.22 -7.44
CA LEU A 98 -12.68 -19.55 -7.92
C LEU A 98 -11.91 -20.37 -6.88
N LEU A 99 -10.89 -19.80 -6.24
CA LEU A 99 -10.12 -20.54 -5.23
C LEU A 99 -10.93 -20.74 -3.94
N HIS A 100 -11.88 -19.84 -3.65
CA HIS A 100 -12.82 -20.02 -2.54
C HIS A 100 -13.73 -21.25 -2.72
N THR A 101 -14.05 -21.68 -3.94
CA THR A 101 -14.84 -22.92 -4.15
C THR A 101 -14.11 -24.18 -3.69
N VAL A 102 -12.77 -24.11 -3.57
CA VAL A 102 -11.95 -25.19 -3.03
C VAL A 102 -12.23 -25.37 -1.53
N PHE A 103 -12.36 -24.27 -0.77
CA PHE A 103 -12.78 -24.33 0.63
C PHE A 103 -14.15 -24.97 0.77
N ASP A 104 -15.13 -24.56 -0.05
CA ASP A 104 -16.49 -25.11 0.00
C ASP A 104 -16.49 -26.62 -0.32
N SER A 105 -15.69 -27.04 -1.29
CA SER A 105 -15.52 -28.45 -1.64
C SER A 105 -14.94 -29.25 -0.47
N PHE A 106 -13.92 -28.73 0.20
CA PHE A 106 -13.37 -29.35 1.42
C PHE A 106 -14.41 -29.43 2.54
N ASN A 107 -15.22 -28.40 2.71
CA ASN A 107 -16.25 -28.35 3.76
C ASN A 107 -17.34 -29.39 3.52
N ASN A 108 -17.77 -29.55 2.27
CA ASN A 108 -18.85 -30.45 1.90
C ASN A 108 -18.41 -31.92 1.84
N TYR A 109 -17.21 -32.22 1.33
CA TYR A 109 -16.73 -33.59 1.14
C TYR A 109 -15.82 -34.10 2.27
N GLY A 110 -15.14 -33.21 2.99
CA GLY A 110 -14.06 -33.57 3.91
C GLY A 110 -14.47 -33.94 5.34
N LYS A 111 -15.74 -33.76 5.75
CA LYS A 111 -16.24 -33.99 7.12
C LYS A 111 -15.31 -33.42 8.22
N LEU A 112 -14.78 -32.21 8.05
CA LEU A 112 -14.13 -31.52 9.17
C LEU A 112 -15.21 -30.83 10.02
N SER A 113 -15.35 -31.20 11.29
CA SER A 113 -16.32 -30.58 12.20
C SER A 113 -16.04 -29.08 12.43
N ASN A 114 -14.77 -28.68 12.34
CA ASN A 114 -14.28 -27.36 12.76
C ASN A 114 -13.90 -26.45 11.58
N ILE A 115 -14.01 -26.93 10.33
CA ILE A 115 -13.70 -26.12 9.14
C ILE A 115 -14.73 -25.00 8.89
N LYS A 116 -15.83 -24.98 9.66
CA LYS A 116 -16.74 -23.83 9.70
C LYS A 116 -16.02 -22.55 10.12
N GLU A 117 -14.94 -22.61 10.88
CA GLU A 117 -14.11 -21.43 11.16
C GLU A 117 -13.34 -20.96 9.92
N CYS A 118 -13.09 -21.88 9.00
CA CYS A 118 -12.52 -21.62 7.69
C CYS A 118 -13.60 -21.26 6.66
N ASN A 119 -14.91 -21.35 6.97
CA ASN A 119 -15.97 -20.84 6.09
C ASN A 119 -15.68 -19.38 5.77
N THR A 120 -15.88 -19.04 4.51
CA THR A 120 -15.61 -17.70 4.01
C THR A 120 -16.91 -17.09 3.56
N SER A 121 -17.26 -15.95 4.15
CA SER A 121 -17.92 -14.93 3.35
C SER A 121 -16.82 -14.32 2.47
N PHE A 122 -17.07 -14.23 1.18
CA PHE A 122 -16.20 -13.49 0.27
C PHE A 122 -16.10 -12.05 0.82
N PRO A 123 -14.91 -11.54 1.16
CA PRO A 123 -14.83 -10.22 1.76
C PRO A 123 -15.24 -9.19 0.70
N THR A 124 -16.36 -8.50 0.93
CA THR A 124 -16.89 -7.44 0.05
C THR A 124 -16.13 -6.12 0.22
N ILE A 125 -14.84 -6.21 0.54
CA ILE A 125 -13.97 -5.05 0.76
C ILE A 125 -13.12 -4.78 -0.48
N ALA A 126 -12.78 -3.51 -0.70
CA ALA A 126 -11.91 -3.13 -1.79
C ALA A 126 -10.51 -3.77 -1.64
N ILE A 127 -9.85 -4.03 -2.76
CA ILE A 127 -8.53 -4.73 -2.81
C ILE A 127 -7.48 -4.03 -1.94
N ASP A 128 -7.42 -2.70 -2.02
CA ASP A 128 -6.51 -1.85 -1.25
C ASP A 128 -6.82 -1.90 0.25
N HIS A 129 -8.10 -1.96 0.60
CA HIS A 129 -8.55 -2.10 1.98
C HIS A 129 -8.22 -3.49 2.55
N PHE A 130 -8.31 -4.54 1.72
CA PHE A 130 -7.91 -5.89 2.09
C PHE A 130 -6.42 -5.99 2.42
N GLN A 131 -5.54 -5.39 1.60
CA GLN A 131 -4.10 -5.40 1.86
C GLN A 131 -3.77 -4.74 3.21
N LYS A 132 -4.44 -3.64 3.55
CA LYS A 132 -4.29 -2.98 4.85
C LYS A 132 -4.77 -3.86 6.00
N TRP A 133 -5.88 -4.58 5.81
CA TRP A 133 -6.37 -5.56 6.81
C TRP A 133 -5.38 -6.69 7.05
N LYS A 134 -4.78 -7.22 5.98
CA LYS A 134 -3.70 -8.20 6.09
C LYS A 134 -2.53 -7.63 6.88
N ASN A 135 -2.06 -6.42 6.55
CA ASN A 135 -0.94 -5.79 7.27
C ASN A 135 -1.24 -5.59 8.77
N MET A 136 -2.46 -5.14 9.11
CA MET A 136 -2.88 -5.02 10.51
C MET A 136 -2.95 -6.37 11.22
N HIS A 137 -3.38 -7.42 10.53
CA HIS A 137 -3.40 -8.78 11.07
C HIS A 137 -1.98 -9.30 11.29
N ASP A 138 -1.09 -9.18 10.29
CA ASP A 138 0.31 -9.61 10.37
C ASP A 138 1.04 -8.90 11.53
N TYR A 139 0.73 -7.62 11.74
CA TYR A 139 1.30 -6.83 12.84
C TYR A 139 0.99 -7.37 14.23
N LYS A 140 -0.10 -8.12 14.41
CA LYS A 140 -0.43 -8.78 15.67
C LYS A 140 0.69 -9.69 16.14
N ASP A 141 1.41 -10.32 15.20
CA ASP A 141 2.49 -11.26 15.49
C ASP A 141 3.85 -10.57 15.43
N ASP A 142 3.98 -9.54 14.59
CA ASP A 142 5.26 -8.88 14.34
C ASP A 142 5.61 -7.79 15.38
N TYR A 143 4.61 -7.24 16.09
CA TYR A 143 4.85 -6.10 16.98
C TYR A 143 5.85 -6.41 18.10
N ALA A 144 5.86 -7.64 18.64
CA ALA A 144 6.74 -8.01 19.73
C ALA A 144 8.20 -8.07 19.29
N GLU A 145 8.46 -8.65 18.11
CA GLU A 145 9.79 -8.69 17.50
C GLU A 145 10.31 -7.27 17.24
N LEU A 146 9.48 -6.41 16.65
CA LEU A 146 9.82 -5.00 16.41
C LEU A 146 10.04 -4.25 17.72
N GLN A 147 9.20 -4.46 18.73
CA GLN A 147 9.36 -3.83 20.02
C GLN A 147 10.69 -4.23 20.65
N SER A 148 11.08 -5.51 20.58
CA SER A 148 12.35 -5.98 21.10
C SER A 148 13.54 -5.44 20.32
N ALA A 149 13.47 -5.44 18.98
CA ALA A 149 14.55 -4.95 18.12
C ALA A 149 14.85 -3.46 18.38
N PHE A 150 13.83 -2.63 18.60
CA PHE A 150 14.00 -1.20 18.82
C PHE A 150 14.12 -0.78 20.30
N LYS A 151 13.79 -1.63 21.27
CA LYS A 151 14.11 -1.39 22.70
C LYS A 151 15.57 -1.63 23.03
N LYS A 152 16.19 -2.68 22.45
CA LYS A 152 17.58 -3.07 22.73
C LYS A 152 18.62 -1.96 22.47
N ASN A 153 18.30 -0.96 21.65
CA ASN A 153 19.19 0.15 21.32
C ASN A 153 19.28 1.27 22.39
N GLU A 154 18.52 1.22 23.49
CA GLU A 154 18.70 2.17 24.61
C GLU A 154 19.74 1.69 25.64
N ASP A 155 19.79 0.37 25.93
CA ASP A 155 20.70 -0.18 26.95
C ASP A 155 22.06 -0.67 26.39
N CYS A 156 22.18 -0.93 25.08
CA CYS A 156 23.45 -1.34 24.46
C CYS A 156 24.44 -0.18 24.19
N MET A 157 24.14 1.05 24.60
CA MET A 157 25.06 2.19 24.40
C MET A 157 25.93 2.53 25.63
N GLU A 158 25.59 2.08 26.84
CA GLU A 158 26.35 2.42 28.06
C GLU A 158 27.25 1.28 28.58
N ASP A 159 26.89 0.00 28.43
CA ASP A 159 27.59 -1.13 29.07
C ASP A 159 28.34 -2.07 28.10
N CYS A 160 28.65 -1.64 26.87
CA CYS A 160 29.53 -2.39 25.95
C CYS A 160 31.03 -2.11 26.17
N ILE A 161 31.43 -1.79 27.40
CA ILE A 161 32.83 -1.78 27.82
C ILE A 161 32.93 -2.66 29.07
N GLU A 162 33.68 -3.75 28.93
CA GLU A 162 34.01 -4.77 29.92
C GLU A 162 32.94 -5.83 30.18
N THR A 163 33.21 -7.05 29.69
CA THR A 163 32.64 -8.36 30.06
C THR A 163 31.46 -8.89 29.25
N CYS A 164 31.67 -9.14 27.96
CA CYS A 164 31.05 -10.30 27.28
C CYS A 164 32.00 -10.88 26.24
N GLU A 165 32.56 -12.06 26.50
CA GLU A 165 33.38 -12.84 25.56
C GLU A 165 32.54 -13.60 24.51
N GLU A 166 31.21 -13.44 24.48
CA GLU A 166 30.30 -14.13 23.54
C GLU A 166 29.10 -13.25 23.10
N CYS A 167 29.33 -11.97 22.84
CA CYS A 167 28.39 -11.18 22.04
C CYS A 167 28.65 -11.46 20.55
N VAL A 168 27.72 -12.14 19.88
CA VAL A 168 27.73 -12.23 18.41
C VAL A 168 27.32 -10.85 17.89
N ASP A 169 28.33 -10.03 17.59
CA ASP A 169 28.29 -8.63 17.17
C ASP A 169 27.72 -8.41 15.74
N ASP A 170 26.48 -8.83 15.46
CA ASP A 170 25.81 -8.55 14.18
C ASP A 170 24.31 -8.19 14.31
N CYS A 171 23.85 -7.82 15.51
CA CYS A 171 22.42 -7.70 15.81
C CYS A 171 21.88 -6.26 15.71
N ASN A 172 21.39 -5.86 14.53
CA ASN A 172 20.18 -5.03 14.26
C ASN A 172 20.33 -3.99 13.13
N GLU A 173 21.54 -3.56 12.74
CA GLU A 173 21.67 -2.57 11.65
C GLU A 173 21.19 -3.12 10.31
N ASP A 174 21.52 -4.37 10.00
CA ASP A 174 21.11 -5.03 8.75
C ASP A 174 19.58 -5.12 8.60
N CYS A 175 18.86 -5.28 9.72
CA CYS A 175 17.41 -5.40 9.72
C CYS A 175 16.70 -4.06 9.87
N LYS A 176 17.38 -3.02 10.36
CA LYS A 176 16.78 -1.71 10.67
C LYS A 176 16.04 -1.14 9.48
N ASN A 177 16.63 -1.17 8.28
CA ASN A 177 16.00 -0.65 7.07
C ASN A 177 14.71 -1.42 6.72
N LYS A 178 14.76 -2.75 6.75
CA LYS A 178 13.60 -3.61 6.47
C LYS A 178 12.48 -3.35 7.48
N TYR A 179 12.80 -3.34 8.77
CA TYR A 179 11.83 -3.12 9.84
C TYR A 179 11.25 -1.70 9.83
N CYS A 180 12.06 -0.69 9.52
CA CYS A 180 11.58 0.67 9.37
C CYS A 180 10.59 0.79 8.21
N LEU A 181 10.90 0.20 7.04
CA LEU A 181 9.99 0.19 5.89
C LEU A 181 8.68 -0.54 6.21
N TYR A 182 8.76 -1.68 6.89
CA TYR A 182 7.55 -2.37 7.36
C TYR A 182 6.75 -1.49 8.34
N PHE A 183 7.40 -0.86 9.31
CA PHE A 183 6.74 0.01 10.29
C PHE A 183 6.14 1.29 9.65
N LEU A 184 6.70 1.76 8.53
CA LEU A 184 6.15 2.87 7.75
C LEU A 184 4.75 2.51 7.22
N ASP A 185 4.56 1.31 6.70
CA ASP A 185 3.25 0.82 6.25
C ASP A 185 2.27 0.68 7.42
N ILE A 186 2.75 0.24 8.59
CA ILE A 186 1.97 0.17 9.83
C ILE A 186 1.52 1.57 10.27
N PHE A 187 2.42 2.56 10.27
CA PHE A 187 2.09 3.96 10.59
C PHE A 187 1.00 4.50 9.66
N ASN A 188 1.19 4.35 8.35
CA ASN A 188 0.24 4.82 7.34
C ASN A 188 -1.14 4.18 7.51
N THR A 189 -1.14 2.87 7.76
CA THR A 189 -2.37 2.10 8.00
C THR A 189 -3.07 2.55 9.28
N HIS A 190 -2.33 2.75 10.37
CA HIS A 190 -2.89 3.26 11.62
C HIS A 190 -3.55 4.62 11.43
N LYS A 191 -2.85 5.57 10.79
CA LYS A 191 -3.38 6.92 10.56
C LYS A 191 -4.64 6.92 9.72
N GLU A 192 -4.71 6.06 8.71
CA GLU A 192 -5.90 5.89 7.90
C GLU A 192 -7.07 5.29 8.70
N PHE A 193 -6.82 4.22 9.44
CA PHE A 193 -7.88 3.52 10.16
C PHE A 193 -8.35 4.23 11.44
N GLU A 194 -7.54 5.12 12.03
CA GLU A 194 -8.02 6.10 13.01
C GLU A 194 -9.20 6.89 12.46
N TYR A 195 -9.17 7.24 11.17
CA TYR A 195 -10.27 7.93 10.53
C TYR A 195 -11.43 6.98 10.18
N VAL A 196 -11.12 5.85 9.51
CA VAL A 196 -12.14 4.87 9.06
C VAL A 196 -13.00 4.38 10.21
N CYS A 197 -12.36 3.98 11.31
CA CYS A 197 -13.03 3.38 12.47
C CYS A 197 -13.75 4.39 13.37
N ASN A 198 -13.55 5.71 13.17
CA ASN A 198 -14.29 6.75 13.88
C ASN A 198 -15.67 7.06 13.27
N GLY A 199 -16.13 6.26 12.31
CA GLY A 199 -17.48 6.38 11.73
C GLY A 199 -17.64 7.47 10.67
N LYS A 200 -16.53 8.06 10.20
CA LYS A 200 -16.50 9.13 9.18
C LYS A 200 -16.50 8.61 7.74
N THR A 201 -16.51 7.29 7.55
CA THR A 201 -16.52 6.65 6.23
C THR A 201 -17.59 5.57 6.16
N SER A 202 -18.00 5.24 4.93
CA SER A 202 -18.76 4.03 4.64
C SER A 202 -17.92 2.75 4.71
N GLN A 203 -16.61 2.85 4.96
CA GLN A 203 -15.71 1.70 5.01
C GLN A 203 -15.87 0.94 6.32
N LYS A 204 -15.77 -0.39 6.25
CA LYS A 204 -15.92 -1.25 7.42
C LYS A 204 -14.67 -1.19 8.29
N CYS A 205 -14.82 -0.93 9.59
CA CYS A 205 -13.75 -1.14 10.56
C CYS A 205 -13.55 -2.64 10.83
N PRO A 206 -12.31 -3.16 10.85
CA PRO A 206 -12.07 -4.56 11.21
C PRO A 206 -12.31 -4.81 12.69
N ASP A 207 -12.85 -5.99 13.03
CA ASP A 207 -13.19 -6.37 14.41
C ASP A 207 -11.94 -6.47 15.32
N PHE A 208 -10.74 -6.52 14.74
CA PHE A 208 -9.44 -6.55 15.44
C PHE A 208 -8.74 -5.18 15.52
N TRP A 209 -9.42 -4.10 15.14
CA TRP A 209 -8.86 -2.73 15.14
C TRP A 209 -8.28 -2.31 16.50
N ASP A 210 -9.00 -2.56 17.60
CA ASP A 210 -8.56 -2.12 18.93
C ASP A 210 -7.26 -2.81 19.37
N ASN A 211 -7.09 -4.09 19.03
CA ASN A 211 -5.84 -4.82 19.29
C ASN A 211 -4.68 -4.24 18.48
N PHE A 212 -4.92 -3.97 17.19
CA PHE A 212 -3.92 -3.32 16.34
C PHE A 212 -3.52 -1.95 16.87
N LYS A 213 -4.49 -1.12 17.27
CA LYS A 213 -4.27 0.21 17.84
C LYS A 213 -3.47 0.16 19.15
N ALA A 214 -3.77 -0.82 20.02
CA ALA A 214 -3.02 -1.03 21.26
C ALA A 214 -1.55 -1.43 20.96
N ASN A 215 -1.34 -2.38 20.05
CA ASN A 215 0.00 -2.80 19.63
C ASN A 215 0.80 -1.65 19.02
N TYR A 216 0.19 -0.86 18.13
CA TYR A 216 0.81 0.32 17.55
C TYR A 216 1.19 1.36 18.61
N SER A 217 0.30 1.61 19.58
CA SER A 217 0.57 2.57 20.65
C SER A 217 1.81 2.16 21.46
N ALA A 218 1.97 0.86 21.72
CA ALA A 218 3.10 0.29 22.46
C ALA A 218 4.46 0.33 21.72
N THR A 219 4.45 0.63 20.42
CA THR A 219 5.62 0.63 19.54
C THR A 219 5.77 1.92 18.74
N SER A 220 4.89 2.91 18.97
CA SER A 220 4.86 4.19 18.24
C SER A 220 6.20 4.94 18.24
N TYR A 221 7.03 4.75 19.28
CA TYR A 221 8.38 5.31 19.36
C TYR A 221 9.34 4.82 18.25
N ILE A 222 9.05 3.68 17.61
CA ILE A 222 9.84 3.16 16.47
C ILE A 222 9.87 4.17 15.33
N GLU A 223 8.79 4.94 15.13
CA GLU A 223 8.72 5.98 14.12
C GLU A 223 9.88 6.98 14.25
N LEU A 224 10.16 7.44 15.48
CA LEU A 224 11.25 8.37 15.76
C LEU A 224 12.62 7.73 15.49
N LYS A 225 12.78 6.44 15.83
CA LYS A 225 14.01 5.67 15.59
C LYS A 225 14.26 5.39 14.10
N CYS A 226 13.21 5.44 13.27
CA CYS A 226 13.27 5.22 11.84
C CYS A 226 13.33 6.50 10.99
N LYS A 227 13.27 7.68 11.61
CA LYS A 227 13.24 8.97 10.91
C LYS A 227 14.39 9.13 9.90
N GLU A 228 15.62 8.83 10.31
CA GLU A 228 16.80 8.94 9.44
C GLU A 228 16.72 7.96 8.26
N VAL A 229 16.25 6.73 8.50
CA VAL A 229 16.04 5.73 7.45
C VAL A 229 15.02 6.24 6.43
N TYR A 230 13.91 6.81 6.90
CA TYR A 230 12.88 7.38 6.03
C TYR A 230 13.43 8.52 5.18
N GLU A 231 14.16 9.46 5.78
CA GLU A 231 14.77 10.59 5.07
C GLU A 231 15.78 10.11 4.01
N ASN A 232 16.64 9.15 4.36
CA ASN A 232 17.64 8.57 3.46
C ASN A 232 17.02 7.81 2.28
N LEU A 233 15.91 7.11 2.52
CA LEU A 233 15.15 6.41 1.49
C LEU A 233 14.17 7.33 0.73
N GLY A 234 14.11 8.62 1.09
CA GLY A 234 13.27 9.61 0.43
C GLY A 234 11.78 9.47 0.74
N TYR A 235 11.42 9.07 1.95
CA TYR A 235 10.05 9.09 2.44
C TYR A 235 9.81 10.33 3.31
N TYR A 236 8.69 11.01 3.09
CA TYR A 236 8.31 12.19 3.85
C TYR A 236 6.84 12.16 4.24
N LYS A 237 6.52 12.77 5.39
CA LYS A 237 5.15 12.95 5.83
C LYS A 237 4.43 13.98 4.98
N VAL A 238 3.23 13.62 4.55
CA VAL A 238 2.35 14.48 3.75
C VAL A 238 0.93 14.36 4.26
N LYS A 239 0.15 15.42 4.06
CA LYS A 239 -1.29 15.42 4.34
C LYS A 239 -2.04 14.87 3.12
N VAL A 240 -2.62 13.69 3.28
CA VAL A 240 -3.42 13.02 2.24
C VAL A 240 -4.90 13.33 2.48
N PRO A 241 -5.63 13.88 1.50
CA PRO A 241 -7.04 14.20 1.66
C PRO A 241 -7.86 12.91 1.81
N PHE A 242 -8.63 12.82 2.89
CA PHE A 242 -9.36 11.63 3.30
C PHE A 242 -10.79 12.03 3.72
N GLY A 243 -11.83 11.39 3.18
CA GLY A 243 -13.23 11.81 3.39
C GLY A 243 -14.05 11.93 2.09
N GLU A 244 -15.37 12.06 2.23
CA GLU A 244 -16.32 12.29 1.13
C GLU A 244 -16.43 13.79 0.76
N GLN A 245 -17.06 14.10 -0.38
CA GLN A 245 -17.10 15.46 -0.96
C GLN A 245 -17.60 16.51 0.04
N GLY A 246 -16.77 17.48 0.41
CA GLY A 246 -17.17 18.70 1.12
C GLY A 246 -16.45 18.99 2.43
N GLU A 247 -15.78 18.01 3.04
CA GLU A 247 -14.99 18.21 4.27
C GLU A 247 -13.50 18.10 3.97
N GLU A 248 -12.73 19.15 4.31
CA GLU A 248 -11.27 19.20 4.21
C GLU A 248 -10.62 18.39 5.33
N GLU A 249 -10.82 17.07 5.31
CA GLU A 249 -10.19 16.17 6.24
C GLU A 249 -8.94 15.55 5.62
N TYR A 250 -7.86 15.51 6.40
CA TYR A 250 -6.56 15.05 5.97
C TYR A 250 -5.99 14.06 6.97
N VAL A 251 -5.34 13.04 6.43
CA VAL A 251 -4.60 12.03 7.19
C VAL A 251 -3.12 12.18 6.86
N GLU A 252 -2.28 12.17 7.89
CA GLU A 252 -0.83 12.19 7.71
C GLU A 252 -0.33 10.81 7.29
N GLN A 253 0.42 10.74 6.19
CA GLN A 253 1.02 9.51 5.68
C GLN A 253 2.43 9.79 5.18
N TYR A 254 3.33 8.82 5.30
CA TYR A 254 4.61 8.80 4.59
C TYR A 254 4.39 8.42 3.13
N GLU A 255 4.94 9.21 2.23
CA GLU A 255 4.92 8.98 0.79
C GLU A 255 6.35 9.08 0.23
N ALA A 256 6.64 8.25 -0.76
CA ALA A 256 7.96 8.24 -1.38
C ALA A 256 8.13 9.43 -2.34
N THR A 257 9.32 10.02 -2.36
CA THR A 257 9.65 11.22 -3.16
C THR A 257 9.35 11.03 -4.63
N TYR A 258 9.62 9.84 -5.18
CA TYR A 258 9.38 9.54 -6.59
C TYR A 258 7.89 9.44 -6.95
N MET A 259 7.01 9.25 -5.96
CA MET A 259 5.56 9.29 -6.15
C MET A 259 4.97 10.70 -5.98
N PHE A 260 5.80 11.68 -5.64
CA PHE A 260 5.40 13.04 -5.29
C PHE A 260 5.99 14.03 -6.29
N SER A 261 5.16 14.93 -6.81
CA SER A 261 5.64 16.02 -7.63
C SER A 261 6.39 17.06 -6.77
N PHE A 262 7.28 17.83 -7.41
CA PHE A 262 8.00 18.93 -6.76
C PHE A 262 7.06 19.91 -6.03
N PHE A 263 5.88 20.18 -6.59
CA PHE A 263 4.90 21.07 -6.00
C PHE A 263 4.30 20.51 -4.72
N GLU A 264 3.94 19.23 -4.74
CA GLU A 264 3.44 18.56 -3.55
C GLU A 264 4.49 18.60 -2.43
N LYS A 265 5.79 18.42 -2.76
CA LYS A 265 6.91 18.49 -1.81
C LYS A 265 7.02 19.86 -1.14
N LEU A 266 6.77 20.94 -1.87
CA LEU A 266 6.80 22.31 -1.33
C LEU A 266 5.64 22.61 -0.40
N ILE A 267 4.44 22.12 -0.72
CA ILE A 267 3.22 22.44 0.06
C ILE A 267 2.95 21.45 1.18
N GLY A 268 3.53 20.24 1.14
CA GLY A 268 3.31 19.19 2.15
C GLY A 268 1.93 18.51 2.06
N TYR A 269 1.20 18.71 0.96
CA TYR A 269 -0.12 18.14 0.69
C TYR A 269 -0.07 17.25 -0.54
N SER A 270 -0.70 16.08 -0.47
CA SER A 270 -0.91 15.21 -1.62
C SER A 270 -2.06 15.73 -2.47
N ILE A 271 -1.79 16.07 -3.74
CA ILE A 271 -2.82 16.48 -4.70
C ILE A 271 -3.31 15.31 -5.55
N LYS A 272 -2.79 14.08 -5.34
CA LYS A 272 -3.17 12.87 -6.10
C LYS A 272 -4.69 12.66 -6.18
N LYS A 273 -5.43 12.90 -5.10
CA LYS A 273 -6.91 12.78 -5.09
C LYS A 273 -7.56 13.86 -5.96
N PHE A 274 -7.09 15.10 -5.87
CA PHE A 274 -7.59 16.20 -6.70
C PHE A 274 -7.28 15.97 -8.19
N LEU A 275 -6.09 15.43 -8.50
CA LEU A 275 -5.73 15.03 -9.86
C LEU A 275 -6.61 13.87 -10.36
N SER A 276 -6.84 12.85 -9.54
CA SER A 276 -7.71 11.72 -9.87
C SER A 276 -9.16 12.17 -10.13
N ILE A 277 -9.69 13.02 -9.25
CA ILE A 277 -11.02 13.63 -9.40
C ILE A 277 -11.08 14.50 -10.66
N SER A 278 -10.07 15.35 -10.88
CA SER A 278 -10.00 16.22 -12.06
C SER A 278 -9.88 15.41 -13.36
N LEU A 279 -9.11 14.31 -13.36
CA LEU A 279 -8.99 13.40 -14.49
C LEU A 279 -10.29 12.63 -14.73
N HIS A 280 -10.95 12.14 -13.68
CA HIS A 280 -12.25 11.50 -13.75
C HIS A 280 -13.27 12.43 -14.38
N TYR A 281 -13.45 13.65 -13.84
CA TYR A 281 -14.36 14.64 -14.41
C TYR A 281 -13.93 15.13 -15.80
N SER A 282 -12.63 15.24 -16.09
CA SER A 282 -12.16 15.58 -17.44
C SER A 282 -12.57 14.53 -18.48
N LYS A 283 -12.67 13.24 -18.12
CA LYS A 283 -13.23 12.22 -19.02
C LYS A 283 -14.71 12.45 -19.33
N TYR A 284 -15.50 12.90 -18.35
CA TYR A 284 -16.93 13.20 -18.53
C TYR A 284 -17.17 14.56 -19.20
N ILE A 285 -16.26 15.52 -19.02
CA ILE A 285 -16.35 16.87 -19.58
C ILE A 285 -15.70 16.96 -20.97
N ALA A 286 -14.71 16.11 -21.31
CA ALA A 286 -14.10 16.11 -22.63
C ALA A 286 -14.92 15.35 -23.69
N LEU A 287 -15.88 14.52 -23.28
CA LEU A 287 -16.75 13.76 -24.19
C LEU A 287 -17.86 14.59 -24.90
N PRO A 288 -18.02 15.91 -24.65
CA PRO A 288 -18.62 16.81 -25.63
C PRO A 288 -17.71 17.95 -26.13
N ILE A 289 -16.45 18.06 -25.70
CA ILE A 289 -15.60 19.22 -26.10
C ILE A 289 -14.82 18.98 -27.39
N LEU A 290 -14.59 17.73 -27.82
CA LEU A 290 -14.01 17.51 -29.16
C LEU A 290 -14.93 17.97 -30.31
N SER A 291 -16.20 18.27 -30.03
CA SER A 291 -17.14 18.88 -30.98
C SER A 291 -17.09 20.43 -31.00
N PHE A 292 -16.28 21.07 -30.15
CA PHE A 292 -16.19 22.53 -30.01
C PHE A 292 -14.91 23.16 -30.59
N PHE A 293 -14.03 22.39 -31.23
CA PHE A 293 -12.90 22.93 -32.02
C PHE A 293 -13.33 23.48 -33.39
N GLY A 294 -14.55 24.02 -33.46
CA GLY A 294 -15.16 24.55 -34.67
C GLY A 294 -15.99 25.78 -34.40
N SER A 295 -15.62 26.67 -33.47
CA SER A 295 -16.12 28.06 -33.46
C SER A 295 -15.32 28.97 -32.52
N LYS A 296 -14.71 29.99 -33.13
CA LYS A 296 -14.20 31.28 -32.58
C LYS A 296 -13.96 31.30 -31.06
N ILE A 297 -12.70 31.07 -30.68
CA ILE A 297 -12.19 31.18 -29.31
C ILE A 297 -12.24 32.65 -28.87
N ALA A 298 -12.86 32.90 -27.71
CA ALA A 298 -12.88 34.20 -27.05
C ALA A 298 -11.49 34.50 -26.42
N PRO A 299 -11.05 35.78 -26.36
CA PRO A 299 -9.68 36.16 -25.99
C PRO A 299 -9.22 35.73 -24.58
N LYS A 300 -10.14 35.35 -23.70
CA LYS A 300 -9.83 34.95 -22.31
C LYS A 300 -9.13 33.58 -22.18
N ALA A 301 -9.10 32.76 -23.23
CA ALA A 301 -8.43 31.45 -23.19
C ALA A 301 -6.92 31.50 -23.56
N ASP A 302 -6.43 32.62 -24.11
CA ASP A 302 -5.03 32.76 -24.51
C ASP A 302 -4.07 32.90 -23.30
N ASP A 303 -4.51 33.50 -22.20
CA ASP A 303 -3.67 33.67 -21.01
C ASP A 303 -3.31 32.34 -20.34
N MET A 304 -4.27 31.40 -20.26
CA MET A 304 -3.99 30.05 -19.74
C MET A 304 -3.06 29.25 -20.65
N ARG A 305 -3.14 29.48 -21.97
CA ARG A 305 -2.25 28.86 -22.96
C ARG A 305 -0.82 29.40 -22.86
N ASN A 306 -0.68 30.69 -22.55
CA ASN A 306 0.62 31.33 -22.31
C ASN A 306 1.26 30.87 -20.99
N MET A 307 0.46 30.65 -19.93
CA MET A 307 0.95 30.01 -18.69
C MET A 307 1.52 28.61 -18.95
N TRP A 308 0.80 27.77 -19.70
CA TRP A 308 1.25 26.41 -20.03
C TRP A 308 2.50 26.38 -20.92
N ARG A 309 2.62 27.31 -21.88
CA ARG A 309 3.84 27.45 -22.69
C ARG A 309 5.06 27.87 -21.87
N ASN A 310 4.88 28.71 -20.85
CA ASN A 310 5.97 29.12 -19.96
C ASN A 310 6.45 27.98 -19.07
N VAL A 311 5.56 27.06 -18.65
CA VAL A 311 5.95 25.86 -17.88
C VAL A 311 6.72 24.85 -18.72
N GLN A 312 6.42 24.73 -20.02
CA GLN A 312 7.19 23.88 -20.94
C GLN A 312 8.53 24.50 -21.40
N GLY A 313 8.77 25.79 -21.15
CA GLY A 313 10.00 26.49 -21.51
C GLY A 313 11.15 26.36 -20.51
N VAL A 314 10.92 25.78 -19.32
CA VAL A 314 11.91 25.72 -18.22
C VAL A 314 12.89 24.55 -18.36
N THR A 315 12.78 23.72 -19.41
CA THR A 315 13.69 22.58 -19.66
C THR A 315 14.84 22.91 -20.62
N ASN A 316 15.10 24.18 -20.95
CA ASN A 316 16.24 24.55 -21.78
C ASN A 316 17.20 25.51 -21.04
N PRO A 317 18.46 25.12 -20.73
CA PRO A 317 19.40 25.95 -19.97
C PRO A 317 19.89 27.20 -20.73
N ALA A 318 19.49 27.40 -21.99
CA ALA A 318 19.95 28.52 -22.82
C ALA A 318 19.32 29.90 -22.49
N SER A 319 18.26 29.97 -21.69
CA SER A 319 17.61 31.27 -21.36
C SER A 319 18.20 31.99 -20.13
N LEU A 320 19.21 31.42 -19.47
CA LEU A 320 19.88 32.02 -18.31
C LEU A 320 21.04 32.97 -18.66
N LEU A 321 21.30 33.24 -19.96
CA LEU A 321 22.49 33.97 -20.41
C LEU A 321 22.23 35.26 -21.19
N ASN A 322 21.14 35.99 -20.96
CA ASN A 322 21.02 37.36 -21.49
C ASN A 322 20.38 38.33 -20.48
N PRO A 323 21.07 39.44 -20.10
CA PRO A 323 20.51 40.45 -19.20
C PRO A 323 19.45 41.32 -19.91
N MET A 324 18.46 41.78 -19.14
CA MET A 324 17.36 42.67 -19.57
C MET A 324 17.87 43.95 -20.25
N LYS A 325 17.25 44.32 -21.38
CA LYS A 325 17.28 45.70 -21.90
C LYS A 325 16.30 46.58 -21.10
N PRO A 326 16.66 47.84 -20.78
CA PRO A 326 15.81 48.74 -19.99
C PRO A 326 14.63 49.33 -20.81
N PRO A 327 13.58 49.85 -20.15
CA PRO A 327 12.38 50.32 -20.83
C PRO A 327 12.60 51.72 -21.40
N GLY A 328 12.51 51.84 -22.73
CA GLY A 328 12.44 53.13 -23.42
C GLY A 328 10.99 53.45 -23.77
N GLY A 329 10.44 54.54 -23.22
CA GLY A 329 9.09 54.99 -23.57
C GLY A 329 8.68 56.26 -22.80
N GLY A 330 9.32 57.39 -23.13
CA GLY A 330 8.97 58.71 -22.59
C GLY A 330 7.69 59.29 -23.20
N ASN A 331 6.93 59.96 -22.34
CA ASN A 331 5.70 60.74 -22.56
C ASN A 331 5.71 61.66 -23.81
N LYS A 332 4.58 61.73 -24.52
CA LYS A 332 4.01 63.01 -25.04
C LYS A 332 2.47 62.98 -25.05
N MET A 333 1.88 63.92 -24.32
CA MET A 333 0.46 64.30 -24.37
C MET A 333 0.12 65.02 -25.69
N GLY A 334 -1.17 65.00 -26.08
CA GLY A 334 -1.77 66.05 -26.92
C GLY A 334 -2.83 65.57 -27.92
N LEU A 335 -4.11 65.63 -27.55
CA LEU A 335 -5.26 65.78 -28.48
C LEU A 335 -5.52 67.30 -28.67
N PRO A 336 -6.38 67.74 -29.61
CA PRO A 336 -6.42 67.52 -31.06
C PRO A 336 -6.55 68.86 -31.84
N TYR A 337 -6.21 68.95 -33.13
CA TYR A 337 -6.83 69.96 -34.04
C TYR A 337 -6.80 69.49 -35.51
N LEU A 338 -7.97 69.54 -36.15
CA LEU A 338 -8.21 69.35 -37.59
C LEU A 338 -7.76 70.59 -38.39
N PRO A 339 -7.31 70.46 -39.64
CA PRO A 339 -6.98 71.62 -40.49
C PRO A 339 -8.18 72.10 -41.33
N LYS A 340 -8.19 73.39 -41.64
CA LYS A 340 -8.77 73.95 -42.88
C LYS A 340 -7.64 74.20 -43.86
#